data_AF-A0A3M7HF69-F1
#
_entry.id   AF-A0A3M7HF69-F1
#
_cell.length_a   1.000
_cell.length_b   1.000
_cell.length_c   1.000
_cell.angle_alpha   90.00
_cell.angle_beta   90.00
_cell.angle_gamma   90.00
#
_symmetry.space_group_name_H-M   'P 1'
#
loop_
_entity.id
_entity.type
_entity.pdbx_description
1 polymer ?
#
loop_
_entity_poly.entity_id
_entity_poly.type
_entity_poly.pdbx_seq_one_letter_code
_entity_poly.pdbx_strand_id
1 'polypeptide(L)'
;MPTTTPIDRAMNSRNLFFGFAAVITGVAAWSIWGGDMFPQASEPKGDPRNWTEEEMRAWLDARGLFPGQAATREELLARVEANMNAPRT
;
A
#
# COMPACT_ATOMS: atom_id res chain seq x y z
N MET A 1 -9.67 -43.35 -32.53
CA MET A 1 -10.43 -42.11 -32.25
C MET A 1 -9.55 -41.26 -31.34
N PRO A 2 -9.21 -40.00 -31.64
CA PRO A 2 -8.40 -39.19 -30.74
C PRO A 2 -9.22 -38.87 -29.48
N THR A 3 -8.80 -39.39 -28.33
CA THR A 3 -9.43 -39.12 -27.03
C THR A 3 -8.94 -37.78 -26.53
N THR A 4 -9.77 -36.76 -26.57
CA THR A 4 -9.45 -35.46 -25.98
C THR A 4 -9.27 -35.63 -24.47
N THR A 5 -8.08 -35.33 -23.96
CA THR A 5 -7.80 -35.45 -22.52
C THR A 5 -8.43 -34.27 -21.76
N PRO A 6 -8.65 -34.39 -20.44
CA PRO A 6 -9.12 -33.26 -19.63
C PRO A 6 -8.20 -32.04 -19.71
N ILE A 7 -6.89 -32.25 -19.87
CA ILE A 7 -5.89 -31.18 -20.04
C ILE A 7 -6.09 -30.47 -21.38
N ASP A 8 -6.34 -31.18 -22.48
CA ASP A 8 -6.62 -30.56 -23.78
C ASP A 8 -7.89 -29.71 -23.75
N ARG A 9 -8.90 -30.14 -22.98
CA ARG A 9 -10.14 -29.38 -22.77
C ARG A 9 -9.87 -28.10 -21.97
N ALA A 10 -8.99 -28.15 -20.97
CA ALA A 10 -8.60 -26.97 -20.21
C ALA A 10 -7.79 -25.98 -21.06
N MET A 11 -6.84 -26.49 -21.86
CA MET A 11 -5.98 -25.68 -22.73
C MET A 11 -6.74 -24.96 -23.86
N ASN A 12 -7.89 -25.48 -24.28
CA ASN A 12 -8.73 -24.88 -25.33
C ASN A 12 -10.09 -24.36 -24.80
N SER A 13 -10.20 -24.10 -23.49
CA SER A 13 -11.46 -23.63 -22.90
C SER A 13 -11.66 -22.13 -23.06
N ARG A 14 -12.50 -21.73 -24.01
CA ARG A 14 -12.90 -20.33 -24.21
C ARG A 14 -13.60 -19.75 -22.98
N ASN A 15 -14.40 -20.57 -22.29
CA ASN A 15 -15.11 -20.13 -21.09
C ASN A 15 -14.16 -19.86 -19.92
N LEU A 16 -13.10 -20.68 -19.77
CA LEU A 16 -12.09 -20.47 -18.74
C LEU A 16 -11.29 -19.19 -19.01
N PHE A 17 -10.94 -18.95 -20.28
CA PHE A 17 -10.27 -17.72 -20.71
C PHE A 17 -11.11 -16.47 -20.40
N PHE A 18 -12.39 -16.45 -20.80
CA PHE A 18 -13.26 -15.30 -20.55
C PHE A 18 -13.53 -15.09 -19.06
N GLY A 19 -13.68 -16.16 -18.27
CA GLY A 19 -13.82 -16.07 -16.82
C GLY A 19 -12.60 -15.40 -16.16
N PHE A 20 -11.39 -15.84 -16.51
CA PHE A 20 -10.16 -15.21 -16.04
C PHE A 20 -10.05 -13.74 -16.49
N ALA A 21 -10.29 -13.46 -17.77
CA ALA A 21 -10.22 -12.12 -18.32
C ALA A 21 -11.21 -11.15 -17.63
N ALA A 22 -12.43 -11.61 -17.32
CA ALA A 22 -13.41 -10.83 -16.59
C ALA A 22 -12.94 -10.49 -15.16
N VAL A 23 -12.35 -11.45 -14.45
CA VAL A 23 -11.79 -11.23 -13.10
C VAL A 23 -10.66 -10.20 -13.15
N ILE A 24 -9.67 -10.39 -14.03
CA ILE A 24 -8.53 -9.47 -14.13
C ILE A 24 -8.98 -8.06 -14.53
N THR A 25 -9.92 -7.94 -15.48
CA THR A 25 -10.47 -6.65 -15.89
C THR A 25 -11.21 -5.96 -14.73
N GLY A 26 -11.95 -6.73 -13.92
CA GLY A 26 -12.61 -6.22 -12.71
C GLY A 26 -11.61 -5.71 -11.66
N VAL A 27 -10.56 -6.47 -11.37
CA VAL A 27 -9.50 -6.07 -10.42
C VAL A 27 -8.73 -4.85 -10.93
N ALA A 28 -8.43 -4.78 -12.23
CA ALA A 28 -7.76 -3.64 -12.84
C ALA A 28 -8.62 -2.37 -12.74
N ALA A 29 -9.93 -2.46 -13.05
CA ALA A 29 -10.85 -1.35 -12.89
C ALA A 29 -10.94 -0.88 -11.42
N TRP A 30 -10.99 -1.81 -10.46
CA TRP A 30 -10.97 -1.47 -9.03
C TRP A 30 -9.67 -0.77 -8.62
N SER A 31 -8.53 -1.10 -9.24
CA SER A 31 -7.26 -0.44 -8.93
C SER A 31 -7.21 1.02 -9.39
N ILE A 32 -8.06 1.42 -10.35
CA ILE A 32 -8.13 2.80 -10.86
C ILE A 32 -9.07 3.66 -10.00
N TRP A 33 -10.18 3.09 -9.52
CA TRP A 33 -11.27 3.85 -8.88
C TRP A 33 -11.61 3.44 -7.43
N GLY A 34 -11.10 2.30 -6.96
CA GLY A 34 -11.54 1.62 -5.73
C GLY A 34 -10.86 2.06 -4.42
N GLY A 35 -10.16 3.20 -4.42
CA GLY A 35 -9.47 3.73 -3.24
C GLY A 35 -8.17 3.01 -2.90
N ASP A 36 -7.66 3.25 -1.68
CA ASP A 36 -6.39 2.66 -1.22
C ASP A 36 -6.54 1.15 -1.00
N MET A 37 -5.97 0.36 -1.91
CA MET A 37 -5.92 -1.11 -1.82
C MET A 37 -5.15 -1.61 -0.59
N PHE A 38 -4.25 -0.76 -0.07
CA PHE A 38 -3.46 -1.03 1.11
C PHE A 38 -3.91 -0.09 2.22
N PRO A 39 -4.36 -0.60 3.38
CA PRO A 39 -4.68 0.27 4.51
C PRO A 39 -3.43 1.05 4.89
N GLN A 40 -3.52 2.39 4.87
CA GLN A 40 -2.47 3.24 5.40
C GLN A 40 -2.28 2.91 6.88
N ALA A 41 -1.02 2.85 7.34
CA ALA A 41 -0.74 2.64 8.75
C ALA A 41 -1.48 3.71 9.56
N SER A 42 -2.19 3.30 10.61
CA SER A 42 -2.91 4.24 11.47
C SER A 42 -1.94 5.29 11.99
N GLU A 43 -2.25 6.57 11.77
CA GLU A 43 -1.39 7.65 12.26
C GLU A 43 -1.13 7.47 13.77
N PRO A 44 0.14 7.54 14.21
CA PRO A 44 0.46 7.42 15.61
C PRO A 44 -0.14 8.61 16.36
N LYS A 45 -0.72 8.34 17.54
CA LYS A 45 -1.42 9.34 18.36
C LYS A 45 -0.67 9.58 19.67
N GLY A 46 -0.77 10.78 20.22
CA GLY A 46 -0.17 11.14 21.50
C GLY A 46 1.24 11.72 21.37
N ASP A 47 2.06 11.49 22.39
CA ASP A 47 3.43 12.02 22.48
C ASP A 47 4.39 11.27 21.52
N PRO A 48 5.06 11.97 20.57
CA PRO A 48 6.03 11.40 19.65
C PRO A 48 7.16 10.61 20.30
N ARG A 49 7.48 10.90 21.56
CA ARG A 49 8.54 10.22 22.31
C ARG A 49 8.23 8.76 22.60
N ASN A 50 6.96 8.39 22.58
CA ASN A 50 6.50 7.02 22.79
C ASN A 50 6.31 6.25 21.48
N TRP A 51 6.50 6.90 20.33
CA TRP A 51 6.37 6.26 19.03
C TRP A 51 7.60 5.40 18.69
N THR A 52 7.37 4.36 17.88
CA THR A 52 8.45 3.60 17.25
C THR A 52 9.09 4.41 16.12
N GLU A 53 10.26 3.98 15.63
CA GLU A 53 10.88 4.64 14.49
C GLU A 53 10.03 4.55 13.22
N GLU A 54 9.36 3.42 13.01
CA GLU A 54 8.46 3.20 11.88
C GLU A 54 7.27 4.14 11.93
N GLU A 55 6.69 4.35 13.11
CA GLU A 55 5.61 5.31 13.34
C GLU A 55 6.05 6.76 13.05
N MET A 56 7.25 7.15 13.48
CA MET A 56 7.81 8.47 13.14
C MET A 56 8.04 8.63 11.63
N ARG A 57 8.59 7.60 10.97
CA ARG A 57 8.79 7.61 9.51
C ARG A 57 7.45 7.69 8.76
N ALA A 58 6.45 6.92 9.18
CA ALA A 58 5.11 6.94 8.61
C ALA A 58 4.42 8.30 8.81
N TRP A 59 4.55 8.90 10.00
CA TRP A 59 3.98 10.22 10.28
C TRP A 59 4.57 11.31 9.37
N LEU A 60 5.89 11.25 9.14
CA LEU A 60 6.60 12.16 8.24
C LEU A 60 6.17 11.93 6.78
N ASP A 61 6.15 10.68 6.32
CA ASP A 61 5.78 10.31 4.95
C ASP A 61 4.33 10.70 4.61
N ALA A 62 3.40 10.45 5.53
CA ALA A 62 1.99 10.85 5.39
C ALA A 62 1.79 12.37 5.24
N ARG A 63 2.80 13.17 5.62
CA ARG A 63 2.81 14.64 5.49
C ARG A 63 3.74 15.14 4.38
N GLY A 64 4.28 14.25 3.55
CA GLY A 64 5.23 14.58 2.49
C GLY A 64 6.59 15.07 3.01
N LEU A 65 6.91 14.78 4.29
CA LEU A 65 8.19 15.13 4.91
C LEU A 65 9.15 13.96 4.72
N PHE A 66 10.34 14.23 4.21
CA PHE A 66 11.34 13.19 4.01
C PHE A 66 11.85 12.66 5.37
N PRO A 67 11.71 11.36 5.70
CA PRO A 67 12.17 10.83 6.99
C PRO A 67 13.69 10.64 7.06
N GLY A 68 14.38 10.52 5.92
CA GLY A 68 15.80 10.13 5.90
C GLY A 68 15.95 8.63 6.16
N GLN A 69 16.41 7.91 5.14
CA GLN A 69 16.49 6.44 5.17
C GLN A 69 17.45 5.90 6.24
N ALA A 70 18.48 6.67 6.61
CA ALA A 70 19.47 6.34 7.63
C ALA A 70 19.39 7.26 8.87
N ALA A 71 18.30 8.02 9.02
CA ALA A 71 18.14 8.93 10.16
C ALA A 71 18.00 8.13 11.46
N THR A 72 18.64 8.61 12.53
CA THR A 72 18.50 8.02 13.87
C THR A 72 17.11 8.31 14.45
N ARG A 73 16.73 7.56 15.49
CA ARG A 73 15.48 7.80 16.21
C ARG A 73 15.36 9.24 16.72
N GLU A 74 16.44 9.80 17.24
CA GLU A 74 16.48 11.15 17.79
C GLU A 74 16.33 12.20 16.69
N GLU A 75 16.93 11.98 15.53
CA GLU A 75 16.78 12.86 14.37
C GLU A 75 15.36 12.84 13.81
N LEU A 76 14.75 11.65 13.74
CA LEU A 76 13.34 11.49 13.38
C LEU A 76 12.43 12.22 14.36
N LEU A 77 12.64 12.03 15.66
CA LEU A 77 11.87 12.67 16.71
C LEU A 77 11.97 14.20 16.64
N ALA A 78 13.18 14.74 16.49
CA ALA A 78 13.40 16.18 16.37
C ALA A 78 12.66 16.76 15.15
N ARG A 79 12.66 16.03 14.03
CA ARG A 79 11.96 16.45 12.81
C ARG A 79 10.44 16.38 12.97
N VAL A 80 9.92 15.35 13.66
CA VAL A 80 8.50 15.26 14.02
C VAL A 80 8.10 16.42 14.93
N GLU A 81 8.80 16.65 16.03
CA GLU A 81 8.51 17.72 16.99
C GLU A 81 8.56 19.12 16.32
N ALA A 82 9.51 19.35 15.41
CA ALA A 82 9.65 20.59 14.68
C ALA A 82 8.45 20.88 13.75
N ASN A 83 7.91 19.85 13.09
CA ASN A 83 6.78 20.00 12.18
C ASN A 83 5.41 19.94 12.88
N MET A 84 5.32 19.25 14.02
CA MET A 84 4.09 19.16 14.80
C MET A 84 3.72 20.50 15.45
N ASN A 85 4.73 21.29 15.82
CA ASN A 85 4.55 22.60 16.45
C ASN A 85 4.73 23.79 15.48
N ALA A 86 4.89 23.54 14.18
CA ALA A 86 5.09 24.60 13.21
C ALA A 86 3.84 25.50 13.11
N PRO A 87 3.97 26.83 13.23
CA PRO A 87 2.84 27.73 13.06
C PRO A 87 2.32 27.66 11.63
N ARG A 88 1.03 27.36 11.46
CA ARG A 88 0.35 27.47 10.16
C ARG A 88 0.01 28.94 9.95
N THR A 89 0.71 29.59 9.03
CA THR A 89 0.39 30.94 8.54
C THR A 89 -0.69 30.90 7.47
#